data_AF-A0AAV9FG20-F1
#
_entry.id   AF-A0AAV9FG20-F1
#
_cell.length_a   1.000
_cell.length_b   1.000
_cell.length_c   1.000
_cell.angle_alpha   90.00
_cell.angle_beta   90.00
_cell.angle_gamma   90.00
#
_symmetry.space_group_name_H-M   'P 1'
#
loop_
_entity.id
_entity.type
_entity.pdbx_description
1 polymer ?
#
loop_
_entity_poly.entity_id
_entity_poly.type
_entity_poly.pdbx_seq_one_letter_code
_entity_poly.pdbx_strand_id
1 'polypeptide(L)'
;MASPAHIDDEDDFGGDFNGARRPVKKRGFGEIDDDDDYGEGDLFGKGKVAVDESAPGAATGMILSLRESLQTCKENLTACQMQLEEAKLEIQKWHSACQNESIVPTGTTPEPALLFNYLQNLKSSESSLKEQLEKAKKKEAAFVVTFAKREQEMADLKSAVRDLKAQMRPQVMQNLVEEKEKKIKELEDNVTAISFTPHSKNGKSLMTKCKILMAENEEIGISASEGKMHDLSMKLALQKSQNEELRNQYRVLYKAMDGLTNDVERYNEMVLILQEKLEEKDSEISVLKEELSRKEVLSEERFHR
;
A
#
# COMPACT_ATOMS: atom_id res chain seq x y z
N MET A 1 25.41 -30.92 -3.52
CA MET A 1 25.83 -29.73 -4.28
C MET A 1 24.72 -28.71 -4.13
N ALA A 2 24.82 -27.53 -3.56
CA ALA A 2 25.74 -26.82 -2.65
C ALA A 2 24.88 -25.64 -2.11
N SER A 3 25.07 -25.20 -0.86
CA SER A 3 24.52 -23.93 -0.30
C SER A 3 25.18 -22.70 -0.99
N PRO A 4 25.03 -21.41 -0.56
CA PRO A 4 24.14 -20.74 0.41
C PRO A 4 23.53 -19.39 -0.10
N ALA A 5 22.45 -18.84 0.47
CA ALA A 5 22.36 -17.78 1.51
C ALA A 5 23.24 -16.53 1.30
N HIS A 6 22.61 -15.36 1.16
CA HIS A 6 23.23 -14.03 1.27
C HIS A 6 22.24 -13.13 2.02
N ILE A 7 22.52 -12.91 3.30
CA ILE A 7 21.90 -11.89 4.16
C ILE A 7 23.09 -11.03 4.58
N ASP A 8 23.08 -9.78 4.14
CA ASP A 8 24.09 -8.80 4.52
C ASP A 8 23.90 -8.37 5.97
N ASP A 9 25.03 -8.37 6.66
CA ASP A 9 25.30 -7.81 7.98
C ASP A 9 25.30 -6.28 7.92
N GLU A 10 24.65 -5.61 8.88
CA GLU A 10 25.08 -4.30 9.39
C GLU A 10 24.52 -4.15 10.83
N ASP A 11 25.15 -4.83 11.79
CA ASP A 11 25.05 -4.48 13.22
C ASP A 11 26.16 -3.47 13.54
N ASP A 12 25.78 -2.19 13.56
CA ASP A 12 26.60 -1.05 13.96
C ASP A 12 26.76 -1.02 15.49
N PHE A 13 27.91 -1.46 16.00
CA PHE A 13 28.31 -1.28 17.40
C PHE A 13 29.59 -0.44 17.49
N GLY A 14 29.47 0.85 17.16
CA GLY A 14 30.47 1.87 17.47
C GLY A 14 30.34 2.36 18.92
N GLY A 15 31.35 2.04 19.74
CA GLY A 15 31.51 2.63 21.07
C GLY A 15 32.11 4.03 21.02
N ASP A 16 31.73 4.88 21.98
CA ASP A 16 32.66 5.88 22.52
C ASP A 16 32.31 6.25 23.97
N PHE A 17 33.32 6.20 24.83
CA PHE A 17 33.29 6.58 26.23
C PHE A 17 33.88 7.98 26.40
N ASN A 18 33.22 8.84 27.19
CA ASN A 18 33.76 9.84 28.14
C ASN A 18 32.61 10.83 28.47
N GLY A 19 32.24 11.17 29.70
CA GLY A 19 32.81 10.98 31.03
C GLY A 19 32.55 12.26 31.83
N ALA A 20 31.65 12.24 32.83
CA ALA A 20 31.67 13.15 33.99
C ALA A 20 30.53 12.83 34.99
N ARG A 21 30.88 12.26 36.15
CA ARG A 21 30.40 12.66 37.50
C ARG A 21 31.01 11.73 38.58
N ARG A 22 31.79 12.32 39.50
CA ARG A 22 32.12 11.79 40.85
C ARG A 22 31.13 12.42 41.88
N PRO A 23 31.20 12.17 43.21
CA PRO A 23 31.77 11.07 44.04
C PRO A 23 30.69 10.43 44.97
N VAL A 24 30.90 9.35 45.76
CA VAL A 24 31.43 9.37 47.15
C VAL A 24 31.49 7.92 47.76
N LYS A 25 32.68 7.58 48.28
CA LYS A 25 33.13 6.73 49.44
C LYS A 25 32.37 5.46 49.90
N LYS A 26 33.12 4.33 50.00
CA LYS A 26 33.75 3.81 51.25
C LYS A 26 34.70 2.60 51.01
N ARG A 27 35.92 2.73 51.56
CA ARG A 27 36.96 1.79 52.12
C ARG A 27 36.71 0.26 52.00
N GLY A 28 37.71 -0.63 51.83
CA GLY A 28 39.17 -0.51 51.89
C GLY A 28 39.87 -1.90 51.84
N PHE A 29 41.18 -1.91 52.13
CA PHE A 29 42.14 -3.04 52.27
C PHE A 29 42.48 -3.80 50.97
N GLY A 30 43.73 -4.08 50.62
CA GLY A 30 45.05 -3.82 51.23
C GLY A 30 46.09 -4.48 50.32
N GLU A 31 47.18 -3.77 50.07
CA GLU A 31 48.39 -4.24 49.39
C GLU A 31 49.10 -5.31 50.23
N ILE A 32 49.62 -6.32 49.54
CA ILE A 32 50.74 -7.21 49.90
C ILE A 32 51.29 -7.63 48.53
N ASP A 33 52.55 -7.66 48.21
CA ASP A 33 53.84 -7.09 48.64
C ASP A 33 54.77 -7.62 47.54
N ASP A 34 55.90 -6.98 47.31
CA ASP A 34 57.17 -7.64 46.94
C ASP A 34 58.12 -6.51 46.56
N ASP A 35 59.12 -6.28 47.41
CA ASP A 35 60.49 -6.34 46.93
C ASP A 35 61.45 -6.34 48.13
N ASP A 36 62.35 -7.31 48.05
CA ASP A 36 63.42 -7.63 48.98
C ASP A 36 64.40 -6.45 49.14
N ASP A 37 64.91 -6.23 50.35
CA ASP A 37 66.28 -5.74 50.49
C ASP A 37 66.97 -6.23 51.77
N TYR A 38 68.17 -6.74 51.55
CA TYR A 38 69.10 -7.30 52.52
C TYR A 38 70.01 -6.17 53.04
N GLY A 39 70.25 -6.11 54.35
CA GLY A 39 71.30 -5.27 54.93
C GLY A 39 71.29 -5.42 56.44
N GLU A 40 72.05 -6.36 56.98
CA GLU A 40 73.44 -6.15 57.44
C GLU A 40 73.50 -5.29 58.72
N GLY A 41 74.25 -5.81 59.68
CA GLY A 41 74.11 -5.46 61.09
C GLY A 41 74.65 -4.09 61.49
N ASP A 42 74.25 -3.68 62.70
CA ASP A 42 75.04 -2.86 63.60
C ASP A 42 74.50 -3.12 65.02
N LEU A 43 74.99 -4.08 65.80
CA LEU A 43 76.34 -4.17 66.40
C LEU A 43 76.79 -2.87 67.08
N PHE A 44 76.32 -2.65 68.31
CA PHE A 44 76.89 -1.71 69.30
C PHE A 44 76.71 -0.21 69.04
N GLY A 45 75.52 0.31 69.34
CA GLY A 45 75.33 1.67 69.82
C GLY A 45 75.88 1.85 71.24
N LYS A 46 77.20 1.88 71.37
CA LYS A 46 77.91 2.23 72.62
C LYS A 46 77.52 3.63 73.07
N GLY A 47 76.89 3.72 74.23
CA GLY A 47 76.90 4.93 75.04
C GLY A 47 78.36 5.33 75.31
N LYS A 48 78.79 6.43 74.69
CA LYS A 48 79.97 7.19 75.11
C LYS A 48 79.65 7.77 76.48
N VAL A 49 80.28 7.25 77.53
CA VAL A 49 80.51 8.01 78.75
C VAL A 49 82.00 8.23 78.82
N ALA A 50 82.43 9.41 78.34
CA ALA A 50 83.67 9.99 78.80
C ALA A 50 83.51 10.15 80.32
N VAL A 51 84.42 9.51 81.05
CA VAL A 51 84.56 9.60 82.50
C VAL A 51 84.99 11.02 82.84
N ASP A 52 84.08 11.78 83.45
CA ASP A 52 84.34 12.87 84.39
C ASP A 52 82.96 13.29 84.95
N GLU A 53 82.61 13.28 86.22
CA GLU A 53 83.30 13.03 87.48
C GLU A 53 82.56 11.89 88.21
N SER A 54 83.25 11.20 89.11
CA SER A 54 82.72 10.16 89.99
C SER A 54 81.67 10.71 90.96
N ALA A 55 80.45 10.94 90.47
CA ALA A 55 79.26 11.19 91.28
C ALA A 55 78.48 9.86 91.49
N PRO A 56 77.98 9.57 92.71
CA PRO A 56 77.30 8.31 93.03
C PRO A 56 76.08 7.98 92.15
N GLY A 57 75.53 8.95 91.43
CA GLY A 57 74.35 8.82 90.57
C GLY A 57 74.61 8.23 89.16
N ALA A 58 75.78 8.45 88.55
CA ALA A 58 76.04 8.03 87.17
C ALA A 58 76.27 6.51 87.04
N ALA A 59 77.03 5.92 87.97
CA ALA A 59 77.17 4.47 88.08
C ALA A 59 75.81 3.81 88.41
N THR A 60 75.01 4.45 89.27
CA THR A 60 73.66 3.99 89.62
C THR A 60 72.72 4.02 88.41
N GLY A 61 72.77 5.06 87.58
CA GLY A 61 71.99 5.17 86.34
C GLY A 61 72.34 4.08 85.31
N MET A 62 73.63 3.83 85.06
CA MET A 62 74.06 2.73 84.18
C MET A 62 73.63 1.35 84.70
N ILE A 63 73.71 1.13 86.02
CA ILE A 63 73.24 -0.11 86.64
C ILE A 63 71.72 -0.27 86.46
N LEU A 64 70.93 0.80 86.57
CA LEU A 64 69.48 0.76 86.36
C LEU A 64 69.13 0.50 84.89
N SER A 65 69.77 1.16 83.92
CA SER A 65 69.54 0.91 82.49
C SER A 65 69.95 -0.51 82.08
N LEU A 66 71.04 -1.06 82.64
CA LEU A 66 71.43 -2.45 82.41
C LEU A 66 70.44 -3.44 83.05
N ARG A 67 69.89 -3.13 84.23
CA ARG A 67 68.84 -3.95 84.86
C ARG A 67 67.54 -3.92 84.08
N GLU A 68 67.14 -2.74 83.59
CA GLU A 68 65.96 -2.56 82.74
C GLU A 68 66.16 -3.29 81.40
N SER A 69 67.30 -3.12 80.73
CA SER A 69 67.63 -3.86 79.50
C SER A 69 67.70 -5.37 79.72
N LEU A 70 68.26 -5.83 80.85
CA LEU A 70 68.26 -7.24 81.24
C LEU A 70 66.82 -7.74 81.47
N GLN A 71 65.97 -6.93 82.09
CA GLN A 71 64.57 -7.24 82.34
C GLN A 71 63.77 -7.31 81.04
N THR A 72 63.94 -6.36 80.13
CA THR A 72 63.35 -6.39 78.78
C THR A 72 63.85 -7.60 77.97
N CYS A 73 65.14 -7.94 78.08
CA CYS A 73 65.69 -9.14 77.44
C CYS A 73 65.05 -10.42 77.97
N LYS A 74 64.80 -10.50 79.29
CA LYS A 74 64.07 -11.62 79.91
C LYS A 74 62.62 -11.69 79.43
N GLU A 75 61.93 -10.56 79.35
CA GLU A 75 60.54 -10.49 78.86
C GLU A 75 60.46 -10.92 77.39
N ASN A 76 61.36 -10.45 76.53
CA ASN A 76 61.45 -10.87 75.14
C ASN A 76 61.77 -12.38 75.02
N LEU A 77 62.65 -12.91 75.87
CA LEU A 77 62.93 -14.34 75.92
C LEU A 77 61.67 -15.15 76.27
N THR A 78 60.87 -14.69 77.24
CA THR A 78 59.60 -15.34 77.58
C THR A 78 58.58 -15.26 76.46
N ALA A 79 58.51 -14.13 75.74
CA ALA A 79 57.62 -13.99 74.59
C ALA A 79 58.03 -14.91 73.43
N CYS A 80 59.33 -14.98 73.12
CA CYS A 80 59.85 -15.92 72.12
C CYS A 80 59.60 -17.38 72.53
N GLN A 81 59.72 -17.71 73.81
CA GLN A 81 59.39 -19.05 74.32
C GLN A 81 57.90 -19.36 74.15
N MET A 82 57.01 -18.40 74.44
CA MET A 82 55.58 -18.58 74.22
C MET A 82 55.24 -18.78 72.74
N GLN A 83 55.78 -17.95 71.84
CA GLN A 83 55.58 -18.08 70.39
C GLN A 83 56.13 -19.40 69.86
N LEU A 84 57.27 -19.87 70.38
CA LEU A 84 57.82 -21.17 70.02
C LEU A 84 56.89 -22.31 70.44
N GLU A 85 56.33 -22.26 71.65
CA GLU A 85 55.36 -23.26 72.11
C GLU A 85 54.03 -23.18 71.33
N GLU A 86 53.56 -21.98 70.98
CA GLU A 86 52.38 -21.80 70.11
C GLU A 86 52.61 -22.39 68.71
N ALA A 87 53.76 -22.10 68.08
CA ALA A 87 54.13 -22.67 66.80
C ALA A 87 54.27 -24.20 66.86
N LYS A 88 54.81 -24.75 67.96
CA LYS A 88 54.87 -26.20 68.17
C LYS A 88 53.48 -26.82 68.28
N LEU A 89 52.56 -26.19 69.01
CA LEU A 89 51.17 -26.65 69.12
C LEU A 89 50.46 -26.59 67.76
N GLU A 90 50.71 -25.56 66.97
CA GLU A 90 50.17 -25.44 65.62
C GLU A 90 50.72 -26.53 64.69
N ILE A 91 52.04 -26.78 64.69
CA ILE A 91 52.66 -27.88 63.94
C ILE A 91 52.06 -29.23 64.38
N GLN A 92 51.88 -29.44 65.68
CA GLN A 92 51.27 -30.66 66.20
C GLN A 92 49.81 -30.82 65.75
N LYS A 93 49.05 -29.71 65.71
CA LYS A 93 47.68 -29.68 65.19
C LYS A 93 47.66 -30.07 63.71
N TRP A 94 48.54 -29.50 62.89
CA TRP A 94 48.66 -29.86 61.47
C TRP A 94 49.06 -31.33 61.28
N HIS A 95 50.01 -31.83 62.05
CA HIS A 95 50.38 -33.26 62.03
C HIS A 95 49.19 -34.16 62.37
N SER A 96 48.41 -33.80 63.40
CA SER A 96 47.22 -34.56 63.79
C SER A 96 46.16 -34.55 62.68
N ALA A 97 45.94 -33.40 62.04
CA ALA A 97 45.02 -33.28 60.91
C ALA A 97 45.45 -34.16 59.71
N CYS A 98 46.74 -34.13 59.35
CA CYS A 98 47.29 -34.95 58.27
C CYS A 98 47.32 -36.46 58.59
N GLN A 99 47.33 -36.85 59.87
CA GLN A 99 47.22 -38.25 60.29
C GLN A 99 45.77 -38.75 60.29
N ASN A 100 44.82 -37.87 60.60
CA ASN A 100 43.40 -38.19 60.61
C ASN A 100 42.81 -38.23 59.19
N GLU A 101 43.28 -37.39 58.29
CA GLU A 101 42.98 -37.50 56.87
C GLU A 101 43.86 -38.62 56.26
N SER A 102 43.25 -39.51 55.46
CA SER A 102 43.84 -40.74 54.87
C SER A 102 45.01 -40.50 53.89
N ILE A 103 45.72 -39.39 53.99
CA ILE A 103 46.75 -38.92 53.06
C ILE A 103 48.05 -39.71 53.23
N VAL A 104 48.26 -40.34 54.39
CA VAL A 104 49.49 -41.07 54.71
C VAL A 104 49.17 -42.54 55.10
N PRO A 105 49.83 -43.54 54.47
CA PRO A 105 49.77 -44.93 54.92
C PRO A 105 50.24 -45.05 56.38
N THR A 106 49.53 -45.85 57.18
CA THR A 106 49.74 -45.95 58.62
C THR A 106 51.18 -46.38 58.94
N GLY A 107 51.99 -45.49 59.52
CA GLY A 107 53.33 -45.80 60.04
C GLY A 107 54.54 -45.15 59.37
N THR A 108 54.36 -44.31 58.34
CA THR A 108 55.48 -43.56 57.69
C THR A 108 55.39 -42.05 57.93
N THR A 109 56.53 -41.38 58.07
CA THR A 109 56.62 -39.91 58.12
C THR A 109 56.14 -39.33 56.79
N PRO A 110 55.21 -38.35 56.79
CA PRO A 110 54.70 -37.76 55.56
C PRO A 110 55.82 -37.10 54.77
N GLU A 111 56.07 -37.60 53.55
CA GLU A 111 57.02 -36.98 52.63
C GLU A 111 56.42 -35.66 52.12
N PRO A 112 57.11 -34.51 52.28
CA PRO A 112 56.57 -33.20 51.90
C PRO A 112 56.08 -33.11 50.45
N ALA A 113 56.73 -33.84 49.52
CA ALA A 113 56.35 -33.89 48.13
C ALA A 113 55.00 -34.59 47.88
N LEU A 114 54.66 -35.63 48.66
CA LEU A 114 53.39 -36.34 48.53
C LEU A 114 52.22 -35.49 49.05
N LEU A 115 52.41 -34.82 50.19
CA LEU A 115 51.44 -33.86 50.73
C LEU A 115 51.20 -32.69 49.76
N PHE A 116 52.27 -32.15 49.17
CA PHE A 116 52.16 -31.07 48.19
C PHE A 116 51.39 -31.50 46.95
N ASN A 117 51.69 -32.68 46.38
CA ASN A 117 50.95 -33.22 45.24
C ASN A 117 49.47 -33.47 45.56
N TYR A 118 49.16 -34.00 46.75
CA TYR A 118 47.78 -34.17 47.20
C TYR A 118 47.04 -32.84 47.31
N LEU A 119 47.64 -31.82 47.94
CA LEU A 119 47.07 -30.48 48.02
C LEU A 119 46.87 -29.84 46.65
N GLN A 120 47.83 -30.01 45.74
CA GLN A 120 47.74 -29.52 44.38
C GLN A 120 46.59 -30.20 43.61
N ASN A 121 46.44 -31.52 43.75
CA ASN A 121 45.33 -32.28 43.17
C ASN A 121 43.99 -31.83 43.76
N LEU A 122 43.91 -31.67 45.09
CA LEU A 122 42.71 -31.19 45.78
C LEU A 122 42.31 -29.80 45.27
N LYS A 123 43.28 -28.88 45.13
CA LYS A 123 43.07 -27.53 44.59
C LYS A 123 42.59 -27.56 43.14
N SER A 124 43.13 -28.45 42.31
CA SER A 124 42.67 -28.62 40.93
C SER A 124 41.24 -29.19 40.86
N SER A 125 40.91 -30.15 41.73
CA SER A 125 39.57 -30.73 41.85
C SER A 125 38.56 -29.69 42.35
N GLU A 126 38.93 -28.87 43.33
CA GLU A 126 38.13 -27.76 43.83
C GLU A 126 37.83 -26.76 42.70
N SER A 127 38.86 -26.39 41.92
CA SER A 127 38.71 -25.49 40.79
C SER A 127 37.78 -26.05 39.71
N SER A 128 37.92 -27.34 39.36
CA SER A 128 37.05 -28.05 38.42
C SER A 128 35.60 -28.10 38.90
N LEU A 129 35.36 -28.45 40.18
CA LEU A 129 34.01 -28.50 40.74
C LEU A 129 33.35 -27.12 40.78
N LYS A 130 34.10 -26.06 41.10
CA LYS A 130 33.63 -24.68 41.02
C LYS A 130 33.19 -24.31 39.60
N GLU A 131 33.97 -24.69 38.58
CA GLU A 131 33.59 -24.45 37.18
C GLU A 131 32.32 -25.21 36.78
N GLN A 132 32.19 -26.48 37.18
CA GLN A 132 30.98 -27.27 36.93
C GLN A 132 29.75 -26.69 37.63
N LEU A 133 29.89 -26.20 38.86
CA LEU A 133 28.83 -25.53 39.59
C LEU A 133 28.37 -24.26 38.86
N GLU A 134 29.30 -23.44 38.38
CA GLU A 134 28.96 -22.24 37.62
C GLU A 134 28.30 -22.56 36.26
N LYS A 135 28.73 -23.62 35.58
CA LYS A 135 28.04 -24.13 34.38
C LYS A 135 26.63 -24.62 34.70
N ALA A 136 26.44 -25.32 35.82
CA ALA A 136 25.13 -25.80 36.25
C ALA A 136 24.18 -24.63 36.59
N LYS A 137 24.66 -23.64 37.35
CA LYS A 137 23.88 -22.41 37.65
C LYS A 137 23.48 -21.64 36.39
N LYS A 138 24.38 -21.50 35.41
CA LYS A 138 24.07 -20.87 34.12
C LYS A 138 23.00 -21.64 33.35
N LYS A 139 23.07 -22.97 33.34
CA LYS A 139 22.05 -23.83 32.71
C LYS A 139 20.70 -23.72 33.42
N GLU A 140 20.69 -23.74 34.75
CA GLU A 140 19.48 -23.57 35.56
C GLU A 140 18.82 -22.22 35.28
N ALA A 141 19.59 -21.12 35.28
CA ALA A 141 19.08 -19.79 34.93
C ALA A 141 18.46 -19.75 33.52
N ALA A 142 19.10 -20.38 32.53
CA ALA A 142 18.56 -20.50 31.18
C ALA A 142 17.23 -21.28 31.17
N PHE A 143 17.13 -22.38 31.91
CA PHE A 143 15.90 -23.15 32.01
C PHE A 143 14.76 -22.35 32.66
N VAL A 144 15.03 -21.62 33.75
CA VAL A 144 14.05 -20.74 34.39
C VAL A 144 13.47 -19.73 33.41
N VAL A 145 14.32 -19.07 32.61
CA VAL A 145 13.86 -18.11 31.58
C VAL A 145 13.01 -18.80 30.51
N THR A 146 13.43 -19.97 30.00
CA THR A 146 12.65 -20.69 28.98
C THR A 146 11.31 -21.19 29.52
N PHE A 147 11.26 -21.58 30.79
CA PHE A 147 10.05 -22.03 31.46
C PHE A 147 9.08 -20.86 31.63
N ALA A 148 9.56 -19.71 32.12
CA ALA A 148 8.75 -18.49 32.23
C ALA A 148 8.17 -18.05 30.87
N LYS A 149 8.97 -18.13 29.79
CA LYS A 149 8.48 -17.84 28.43
C LYS A 149 7.38 -18.81 27.98
N ARG A 150 7.56 -20.11 28.24
CA ARG A 150 6.55 -21.14 27.93
C ARG A 150 5.27 -20.96 28.75
N GLU A 151 5.39 -20.57 30.01
CA GLU A 151 4.23 -20.25 30.85
C GLU A 151 3.45 -19.05 30.32
N GLN A 152 4.15 -18.00 29.86
CA GLN A 152 3.52 -16.86 29.21
C GLN A 152 2.77 -17.27 27.93
N GLU A 153 3.43 -18.01 27.04
CA GLU A 153 2.80 -18.53 25.80
C GLU A 153 1.54 -19.37 26.11
N MET A 154 1.60 -20.23 27.14
CA MET A 154 0.43 -21.00 27.58
C MET A 154 -0.70 -20.11 28.12
N ALA A 155 -0.38 -19.03 28.82
CA ALA A 155 -1.37 -18.07 29.32
C ALA A 155 -2.07 -17.32 28.17
N ASP A 156 -1.31 -16.88 27.17
CA ASP A 156 -1.82 -16.18 25.99
C ASP A 156 -2.74 -17.08 25.16
N LEU A 157 -2.31 -18.32 24.89
CA LEU A 157 -3.12 -19.33 24.20
C LEU A 157 -4.41 -19.65 24.96
N LYS A 158 -4.35 -19.78 26.30
CA LYS A 158 -5.55 -19.96 27.13
C LYS A 158 -6.50 -18.76 27.04
N SER A 159 -5.99 -17.54 26.88
CA SER A 159 -6.84 -16.36 26.66
C SER A 159 -7.54 -16.42 25.31
N ALA A 160 -6.79 -16.65 24.23
CA ALA A 160 -7.35 -16.74 22.88
C ALA A 160 -8.43 -17.83 22.78
N VAL A 161 -8.24 -18.98 23.42
CA VAL A 161 -9.25 -20.05 23.48
C VAL A 161 -10.52 -19.60 24.21
N ARG A 162 -10.39 -18.86 25.31
CA ARG A 162 -11.57 -18.32 26.03
C ARG A 162 -12.34 -17.33 25.16
N ASP A 163 -11.65 -16.46 24.42
CA ASP A 163 -12.27 -15.46 23.55
C ASP A 163 -12.96 -16.10 22.35
N LEU A 164 -12.29 -17.03 21.67
CA LEU A 164 -12.90 -17.82 20.60
C LEU A 164 -14.13 -18.59 21.10
N LYS A 165 -14.03 -19.22 22.28
CA LYS A 165 -15.18 -19.91 22.89
C LYS A 165 -16.32 -18.95 23.23
N ALA A 166 -16.03 -17.70 23.60
CA ALA A 166 -17.05 -16.68 23.84
C ALA A 166 -17.75 -16.25 22.54
N GLN A 167 -16.99 -16.06 21.46
CA GLN A 167 -17.52 -15.75 20.13
C GLN A 167 -18.35 -16.90 19.55
N MET A 168 -17.92 -18.15 19.76
CA MET A 168 -18.62 -19.35 19.32
C MET A 168 -19.83 -19.74 20.19
N ARG A 169 -20.19 -18.94 21.21
CA ARG A 169 -21.39 -19.24 21.98
C ARG A 169 -22.61 -19.21 21.06
N PRO A 170 -23.50 -20.22 21.15
CA PRO A 170 -24.66 -20.32 20.27
C PRO A 170 -25.46 -19.03 20.17
N GLN A 171 -25.64 -18.31 21.28
CA GLN A 171 -26.36 -17.04 21.31
C GLN A 171 -25.70 -15.93 20.48
N VAL A 172 -24.37 -15.82 20.50
CA VAL A 172 -23.64 -14.79 19.74
C VAL A 172 -23.71 -15.11 18.25
N MET A 173 -23.50 -16.37 17.89
CA MET A 173 -23.63 -16.84 16.52
C MET A 173 -25.06 -16.66 16.00
N GLN A 174 -26.07 -16.99 16.80
CA GLN A 174 -27.47 -16.84 16.43
C GLN A 174 -27.84 -15.37 16.22
N ASN A 175 -27.46 -14.47 17.13
CA ASN A 175 -27.68 -13.04 16.97
C ASN A 175 -27.00 -12.49 15.70
N LEU A 176 -25.77 -12.94 15.39
CA LEU A 176 -25.06 -12.53 14.18
C LEU A 176 -25.75 -13.06 12.92
N VAL A 177 -26.23 -14.31 12.94
CA VAL A 177 -27.01 -14.89 11.84
C VAL A 177 -28.30 -14.09 11.63
N GLU A 178 -29.05 -13.82 12.68
CA GLU A 178 -30.28 -13.01 12.62
C GLU A 178 -30.01 -11.60 12.08
N GLU A 179 -28.93 -10.93 12.50
CA GLU A 179 -28.52 -9.62 11.97
C GLU A 179 -28.21 -9.69 10.47
N LYS A 180 -27.46 -10.71 10.03
CA LYS A 180 -27.11 -10.90 8.62
C LYS A 180 -28.34 -11.26 7.78
N GLU A 181 -29.23 -12.11 8.28
CA GLU A 181 -30.50 -12.44 7.63
C GLU A 181 -31.38 -11.21 7.47
N LYS A 182 -31.48 -10.37 8.51
CA LYS A 182 -32.19 -9.09 8.41
C LYS A 182 -31.58 -8.19 7.34
N LYS A 183 -30.25 -8.10 7.26
CA LYS A 183 -29.56 -7.29 6.25
C LYS A 183 -29.71 -7.84 4.83
N ILE A 184 -29.73 -9.16 4.67
CA ILE A 184 -30.05 -9.81 3.39
C ILE A 184 -31.47 -9.40 2.98
N LYS A 185 -32.44 -9.53 3.88
CA LYS A 185 -33.83 -9.17 3.61
C LYS A 185 -33.99 -7.69 3.26
N GLU A 186 -33.32 -6.78 3.97
CA GLU A 186 -33.31 -5.34 3.64
C GLU A 186 -32.71 -5.07 2.25
N LEU A 187 -31.63 -5.76 1.88
CA LEU A 187 -31.02 -5.62 0.55
C LEU A 187 -31.93 -6.20 -0.55
N GLU A 188 -32.57 -7.35 -0.30
CA GLU A 188 -33.55 -7.95 -1.21
C GLU A 188 -34.76 -7.02 -1.41
N ASP A 189 -35.31 -6.46 -0.33
CA ASP A 189 -36.43 -5.50 -0.40
C ASP A 189 -36.03 -4.25 -1.18
N ASN A 190 -34.81 -3.72 -0.96
CA ASN A 190 -34.28 -2.58 -1.72
C ASN A 190 -34.11 -2.89 -3.22
N VAL A 191 -33.55 -4.06 -3.56
CA VAL A 191 -33.44 -4.52 -4.95
C VAL A 191 -34.83 -4.63 -5.57
N THR A 192 -35.78 -5.20 -4.85
CA THR A 192 -37.17 -5.37 -5.33
C THR A 192 -37.85 -4.00 -5.53
N ALA A 193 -37.62 -3.05 -4.62
CA ALA A 193 -38.15 -1.69 -4.69
C ALA A 193 -37.58 -0.87 -5.86
N ILE A 194 -36.29 -1.06 -6.18
CA ILE A 194 -35.62 -0.37 -7.30
C ILE A 194 -35.88 -1.09 -8.63
N SER A 195 -36.14 -2.40 -8.61
CA SER A 195 -36.45 -3.15 -9.82
C SER A 195 -37.81 -2.73 -10.40
N PHE A 196 -37.83 -2.47 -11.71
CA PHE A 196 -39.09 -2.24 -12.40
C PHE A 196 -39.91 -3.53 -12.40
N THR A 197 -41.01 -3.55 -11.65
CA THR A 197 -41.98 -4.64 -11.73
C THR A 197 -43.18 -4.17 -12.55
N PRO A 198 -43.55 -4.85 -13.66
CA PRO A 198 -44.70 -4.47 -14.49
C PRO A 198 -46.04 -4.43 -13.73
N HIS A 199 -46.07 -5.03 -12.54
CA HIS A 199 -47.26 -5.22 -11.71
C HIS A 199 -47.38 -4.16 -10.60
N SER A 200 -46.31 -3.44 -10.27
CA SER A 200 -46.36 -2.32 -9.32
C SER A 200 -47.24 -1.19 -9.84
N LYS A 201 -47.72 -0.31 -8.96
CA LYS A 201 -48.52 0.86 -9.38
C LYS A 201 -47.78 1.72 -10.41
N ASN A 202 -46.49 2.00 -10.15
CA ASN A 202 -45.64 2.76 -11.06
C ASN A 202 -45.35 1.99 -12.34
N GLY A 203 -45.11 0.68 -12.24
CA GLY A 203 -44.88 -0.19 -13.40
C GLY A 203 -46.08 -0.30 -14.32
N LYS A 204 -47.27 -0.50 -13.76
CA LYS A 204 -48.54 -0.48 -14.51
C LYS A 204 -48.77 0.87 -15.19
N SER A 205 -48.53 1.98 -14.48
CA SER A 205 -48.64 3.33 -15.04
C SER A 205 -47.69 3.54 -16.22
N LEU A 206 -46.43 3.13 -16.08
CA LEU A 206 -45.44 3.22 -17.17
C LEU A 206 -45.86 2.35 -18.36
N MET A 207 -46.29 1.11 -18.13
CA MET A 207 -46.77 0.22 -19.20
C MET A 207 -47.99 0.79 -19.92
N THR A 208 -48.95 1.38 -19.20
CA THR A 208 -50.09 2.07 -19.80
C THR A 208 -49.63 3.26 -20.64
N LYS A 209 -48.68 4.06 -20.15
CA LYS A 209 -48.11 5.18 -20.90
C LYS A 209 -47.38 4.73 -22.17
N CYS A 210 -46.60 3.65 -22.10
CA CYS A 210 -45.97 3.04 -23.27
C CYS A 210 -47.00 2.57 -24.28
N LYS A 211 -48.09 1.90 -23.85
CA LYS A 211 -49.17 1.48 -24.74
C LYS A 211 -49.87 2.66 -25.42
N ILE A 212 -50.13 3.74 -24.68
CA ILE A 212 -50.72 4.96 -25.24
C ILE A 212 -49.80 5.58 -26.29
N LEU A 213 -48.51 5.74 -25.98
CA LEU A 213 -47.53 6.30 -26.94
C LEU A 213 -47.37 5.42 -28.19
N MET A 214 -47.47 4.10 -28.05
CA MET A 214 -47.48 3.20 -29.20
C MET A 214 -48.69 3.43 -30.09
N ALA A 215 -49.89 3.53 -29.50
CA ALA A 215 -51.13 3.79 -30.25
C ALA A 215 -51.13 5.17 -30.93
N GLU A 216 -50.64 6.21 -30.23
CA GLU A 216 -50.52 7.56 -30.80
C GLU A 216 -49.54 7.59 -31.99
N ASN A 217 -48.40 6.90 -31.88
CA ASN A 217 -47.44 6.80 -32.99
C ASN A 217 -48.03 6.05 -34.20
N GLU A 218 -48.82 5.00 -33.95
CA GLU A 218 -49.53 4.28 -35.02
C GLU A 218 -50.57 5.18 -35.70
N GLU A 219 -51.37 5.93 -34.93
CA GLU A 219 -52.34 6.89 -35.45
C GLU A 219 -51.68 8.02 -36.25
N ILE A 220 -50.53 8.55 -35.79
CA ILE A 220 -49.73 9.53 -36.53
C ILE A 220 -49.27 8.92 -37.87
N GLY A 221 -48.82 7.66 -37.87
CA GLY A 221 -48.43 6.94 -39.07
C GLY A 221 -49.58 6.78 -40.07
N ILE A 222 -50.76 6.40 -39.60
CA ILE A 222 -51.98 6.28 -40.40
C ILE A 222 -52.39 7.66 -40.95
N SER A 223 -52.49 8.68 -40.11
CA SER A 223 -52.89 10.04 -40.52
C SER A 223 -51.94 10.64 -41.57
N ALA A 224 -50.63 10.40 -41.41
CA ALA A 224 -49.62 10.86 -42.36
C ALA A 224 -49.69 10.12 -43.71
N SER A 225 -49.83 8.79 -43.67
CA SER A 225 -49.82 7.94 -44.87
C SER A 225 -51.16 7.94 -45.60
N GLU A 226 -52.28 7.90 -44.89
CA GLU A 226 -53.61 7.82 -45.51
C GLU A 226 -54.23 9.20 -45.72
N GLY A 227 -54.08 10.15 -44.79
CA GLY A 227 -54.77 11.44 -44.90
C GLY A 227 -54.13 12.37 -45.93
N LYS A 228 -52.91 12.83 -45.64
CA LYS A 228 -52.25 13.86 -46.46
C LYS A 228 -51.74 13.31 -47.80
N MET A 229 -51.20 12.09 -47.81
CA MET A 229 -50.66 11.51 -49.04
C MET A 229 -51.77 11.18 -50.04
N HIS A 230 -52.92 10.67 -49.58
CA HIS A 230 -54.06 10.38 -50.44
C HIS A 230 -54.67 11.66 -51.03
N ASP A 231 -54.91 12.70 -50.23
CA ASP A 231 -55.44 13.99 -50.71
C ASP A 231 -54.53 14.63 -51.78
N LEU A 232 -53.20 14.65 -51.53
CA LEU A 232 -52.23 15.12 -52.52
C LEU A 232 -52.24 14.26 -53.79
N SER A 233 -52.36 12.95 -53.66
CA SER A 233 -52.45 12.03 -54.81
C SER A 233 -53.72 12.27 -55.63
N MET A 234 -54.86 12.51 -54.97
CA MET A 234 -56.13 12.84 -55.63
C MET A 234 -56.05 14.18 -56.36
N LYS A 235 -55.50 15.22 -55.72
CA LYS A 235 -55.26 16.54 -56.34
C LYS A 235 -54.32 16.43 -57.55
N LEU A 236 -53.26 15.61 -57.45
CA LEU A 236 -52.34 15.36 -58.55
C LEU A 236 -53.04 14.66 -59.74
N ALA A 237 -53.87 13.66 -59.48
CA ALA A 237 -54.64 12.97 -60.51
C ALA A 237 -55.63 13.91 -61.22
N LEU A 238 -56.35 14.72 -60.44
CA LEU A 238 -57.26 15.74 -60.99
C LEU A 238 -56.50 16.74 -61.88
N GLN A 239 -55.35 17.24 -61.44
CA GLN A 239 -54.55 18.15 -62.27
C GLN A 239 -54.02 17.48 -63.54
N LYS A 240 -53.62 16.20 -63.49
CA LYS A 240 -53.23 15.47 -64.71
C LYS A 240 -54.38 15.43 -65.72
N SER A 241 -55.60 15.14 -65.27
CA SER A 241 -56.80 15.13 -66.11
C SER A 241 -57.12 16.52 -66.69
N GLN A 242 -57.08 17.58 -65.87
CA GLN A 242 -57.30 18.95 -66.35
C GLN A 242 -56.27 19.39 -67.38
N ASN A 243 -54.99 19.05 -67.18
CA ASN A 243 -53.94 19.34 -68.16
C ASN A 243 -54.12 18.56 -69.46
N GLU A 244 -54.60 17.31 -69.40
CA GLU A 244 -54.91 16.51 -70.58
C GLU A 244 -56.07 17.11 -71.37
N GLU A 245 -57.13 17.55 -70.68
CA GLU A 245 -58.27 18.23 -71.29
C GLU A 245 -57.84 19.55 -71.96
N LEU A 246 -57.03 20.38 -71.29
CA LEU A 246 -56.48 21.60 -71.89
C LEU A 246 -55.66 21.29 -73.16
N ARG A 247 -54.79 20.27 -73.13
CA ARG A 247 -54.04 19.84 -74.31
C ARG A 247 -54.96 19.40 -75.45
N ASN A 248 -56.07 18.72 -75.12
CA ASN A 248 -57.06 18.29 -76.11
C ASN A 248 -57.79 19.50 -76.72
N GLN A 249 -58.20 20.47 -75.89
CA GLN A 249 -58.82 21.72 -76.35
C GLN A 249 -57.90 22.50 -77.27
N TYR A 250 -56.62 22.67 -76.92
CA TYR A 250 -55.63 23.28 -77.80
C TYR A 250 -55.51 22.52 -79.13
N ARG A 251 -55.45 21.20 -79.10
CA ARG A 251 -55.38 20.38 -80.32
C ARG A 251 -56.58 20.62 -81.24
N VAL A 252 -57.79 20.66 -80.68
CA VAL A 252 -59.02 20.93 -81.45
C VAL A 252 -58.99 22.35 -82.03
N LEU A 253 -58.58 23.34 -81.24
CA LEU A 253 -58.46 24.72 -81.68
C LEU A 253 -57.45 24.87 -82.82
N TYR A 254 -56.27 24.25 -82.71
CA TYR A 254 -55.27 24.25 -83.78
C TYR A 254 -55.80 23.66 -85.08
N LYS A 255 -56.55 22.55 -85.02
CA LYS A 255 -57.20 21.96 -86.21
C LYS A 255 -58.24 22.88 -86.82
N ALA A 256 -59.03 23.57 -85.99
CA ALA A 256 -60.04 24.52 -86.47
C ALA A 256 -59.37 25.74 -87.15
N MET A 257 -58.29 26.24 -86.55
CA MET A 257 -57.50 27.34 -87.12
C MET A 257 -56.89 26.96 -88.48
N ASP A 258 -56.31 25.76 -88.59
CA ASP A 258 -55.79 25.23 -89.85
C ASP A 258 -56.87 25.15 -90.94
N GLY A 259 -58.07 24.65 -90.58
CA GLY A 259 -59.23 24.66 -91.47
C GLY A 259 -59.62 26.07 -91.95
N LEU A 260 -59.66 27.04 -91.04
CA LEU A 260 -59.92 28.44 -91.38
C LEU A 260 -58.84 29.05 -92.29
N THR A 261 -57.56 28.73 -92.03
CA THR A 261 -56.44 29.17 -92.89
C THR A 261 -56.61 28.63 -94.31
N ASN A 262 -56.92 27.33 -94.46
CA ASN A 262 -57.19 26.71 -95.76
C ASN A 262 -58.39 27.36 -96.48
N ASP A 263 -59.47 27.64 -95.76
CA ASP A 263 -60.64 28.33 -96.32
C ASP A 263 -60.29 29.75 -96.79
N VAL A 264 -59.52 30.50 -96.00
CA VAL A 264 -59.05 31.85 -96.38
C VAL A 264 -58.17 31.79 -97.63
N GLU A 265 -57.26 30.83 -97.74
CA GLU A 265 -56.44 30.62 -98.94
C GLU A 265 -57.32 30.35 -100.18
N ARG A 266 -58.32 29.47 -100.04
CA ARG A 266 -59.27 29.15 -101.12
C ARG A 266 -60.14 30.36 -101.52
N TYR A 267 -60.63 31.14 -100.55
CA TYR A 267 -61.39 32.35 -100.84
C TYR A 267 -60.52 33.41 -101.51
N ASN A 268 -59.27 33.58 -101.08
CA ASN A 268 -58.31 34.48 -101.72
C ASN A 268 -58.04 34.07 -103.18
N GLU A 269 -57.85 32.77 -103.46
CA GLU A 269 -57.71 32.26 -104.84
C GLU A 269 -58.96 32.55 -105.68
N MET A 270 -60.16 32.32 -105.13
CA MET A 270 -61.41 32.63 -105.83
C MET A 270 -61.58 34.13 -106.11
N VAL A 271 -61.18 35.00 -105.18
CA VAL A 271 -61.20 36.46 -105.39
C VAL A 271 -60.27 36.86 -106.53
N LEU A 272 -59.06 36.29 -106.61
CA LEU A 272 -58.14 36.57 -107.73
C LEU A 272 -58.76 36.17 -109.09
N ILE A 273 -59.37 34.99 -109.18
CA ILE A 273 -60.06 34.54 -110.40
C ILE A 273 -61.22 35.47 -110.77
N LEU A 274 -62.00 35.92 -109.77
CA LEU A 274 -63.11 36.84 -110.01
C LEU A 274 -62.63 38.22 -110.44
N GLN A 275 -61.50 38.70 -109.91
CA GLN A 275 -60.86 39.95 -110.34
C GLN A 275 -60.37 39.86 -111.79
N GLU A 276 -59.69 38.77 -112.17
CA GLU A 276 -59.25 38.55 -113.56
C GLU A 276 -60.44 38.55 -114.54
N LYS A 277 -61.53 37.85 -114.19
CA LYS A 277 -62.76 37.85 -115.00
C LYS A 277 -63.42 39.23 -115.07
N LEU A 278 -63.34 40.01 -114.00
CA LEU A 278 -63.89 41.37 -114.00
C LEU A 278 -63.08 42.28 -114.92
N GLU A 279 -61.74 42.19 -114.88
CA GLU A 279 -60.84 42.93 -115.77
C GLU A 279 -61.03 42.54 -117.25
N GLU A 280 -61.24 41.25 -117.52
CA GLU A 280 -61.59 40.75 -118.86
C GLU A 280 -62.89 41.38 -119.36
N LYS A 281 -63.94 41.40 -118.51
CA LYS A 281 -65.23 42.02 -118.84
C LYS A 281 -65.14 43.53 -118.99
N ASP A 282 -64.38 44.21 -118.15
CA ASP A 282 -64.14 45.65 -118.26
C ASP A 282 -63.39 45.99 -119.55
N SER A 283 -62.43 45.15 -119.96
CA SER A 283 -61.71 45.27 -121.24
C SER A 283 -62.66 45.06 -122.44
N GLU A 284 -63.50 44.02 -122.40
CA GLU A 284 -64.56 43.78 -123.40
C GLU A 284 -65.50 44.99 -123.51
N ILE A 285 -65.95 45.53 -122.38
CA ILE A 285 -66.82 46.72 -122.33
C ILE A 285 -66.11 47.94 -122.92
N SER A 286 -64.82 48.14 -122.62
CA SER A 286 -64.04 49.25 -123.18
C SER A 286 -63.94 49.16 -124.70
N VAL A 287 -63.65 47.97 -125.25
CA VAL A 287 -63.62 47.73 -126.70
C VAL A 287 -64.99 48.01 -127.32
N LEU A 288 -66.07 47.47 -126.74
CA LEU A 288 -67.43 47.69 -127.25
C LEU A 288 -67.82 49.18 -127.22
N LYS A 289 -67.41 49.93 -126.18
CA LYS A 289 -67.63 51.38 -126.11
C LYS A 289 -66.86 52.12 -127.20
N GLU A 290 -65.59 51.80 -127.43
CA GLU A 290 -64.81 52.40 -128.52
C GLU A 290 -65.42 52.11 -129.89
N GLU A 291 -65.87 50.88 -130.13
CA GLU A 291 -66.59 50.50 -131.35
C GLU A 291 -67.90 51.28 -131.53
N LEU A 292 -68.66 51.48 -130.44
CA LEU A 292 -69.89 52.27 -130.44
C LEU A 292 -69.59 53.72 -130.81
N SER A 293 -68.61 54.34 -130.16
CA SER A 293 -68.19 55.73 -130.46
C SER A 293 -67.66 55.89 -131.89
N ARG A 294 -66.90 54.91 -132.42
CA ARG A 294 -66.49 54.92 -133.84
C ARG A 294 -67.70 54.85 -134.78
N LYS A 295 -68.71 54.04 -134.47
CA LYS A 295 -69.95 53.96 -135.28
C LYS A 295 -70.74 55.26 -135.21
N GLU A 296 -70.80 55.91 -134.05
CA GLU A 296 -71.45 57.22 -133.89
C GLU A 296 -70.76 58.29 -134.76
N VAL A 297 -69.43 58.40 -134.70
CA VAL A 297 -68.66 59.33 -135.56
C VAL A 297 -68.87 59.03 -137.06
N LEU A 298 -68.83 57.75 -137.48
CA LEU A 298 -69.10 57.37 -138.87
C LEU A 298 -70.55 57.66 -139.29
N SER A 299 -71.50 57.60 -138.35
CA SER A 299 -72.91 57.94 -138.62
C SER A 299 -73.11 59.45 -138.76
N GLU A 300 -72.41 60.26 -137.97
CA GLU A 300 -72.39 61.73 -138.09
C GLU A 300 -71.69 62.16 -139.40
N GLU A 301 -70.57 61.54 -139.78
CA GLU A 301 -69.90 61.78 -141.06
C GLU A 301 -70.77 61.40 -142.27
N ARG A 302 -71.64 60.39 -142.15
CA ARG A 302 -72.63 60.06 -143.17
C ARG A 302 -73.81 61.03 -143.22
N PHE A 303 -74.11 61.72 -142.12
CA PHE A 303 -75.19 62.72 -142.06
C PHE A 303 -74.74 64.12 -142.53
N HIS A 304 -73.44 64.33 -142.77
CA HIS A 304 -72.85 65.61 -143.21
C HIS A 304 -72.21 65.56 -144.62
N ARG A 305 -72.53 64.55 -145.44
CA ARG A 305 -72.30 64.53 -146.90
C ARG A 305 -73.61 64.45 -147.65
#